data_AF-A0A7L2F4M3-F1
#
_entry.id   AF-A0A7L2F4M3-F1
#
_cell.length_a   1.000
_cell.length_b   1.000
_cell.length_c   1.000
_cell.angle_alpha   90.00
_cell.angle_beta   90.00
_cell.angle_gamma   90.00
#
_symmetry.space_group_name_H-M   'P 1'
#
loop_
_entity.id
_entity.type
_entity.pdbx_description
1 polymer ?
#
loop_
_entity_poly.entity_id
_entity_poly.type
_entity_poly.pdbx_seq_one_letter_code
_entity_poly.pdbx_strand_id
1 'polypeptide(L)'
;QKGYHEIREIRQFHFTSWPDHGVPCYATGLLGFVRQVKFLNPPEAGPIVVHCSAGAGRTGCFIAIDIMLDMAENEGVVDIFNCVRELRSQRVNLVQTEEQYVFVHDAILEACLCGNTAIPVCEFRSIYYNISRLDPQTNSSQIKDEFQTLNIVTPRVRPEDCSIGLLPRNHDKNRCMDVLPLDRCLPFLISVDGESSNYINAALMD
;
A
#
# COMPACT_ATOMS: atom_id res chain seq x y z
N GLN A 1 10.30 37.37 -35.06
CA GLN A 1 9.23 36.63 -34.34
C GLN A 1 9.54 36.72 -32.85
N LYS A 2 8.67 37.36 -32.06
CA LYS A 2 8.77 37.29 -30.59
C LYS A 2 8.41 35.86 -30.20
N GLY A 3 9.35 35.10 -29.65
CA GLY A 3 9.09 33.76 -29.14
C GLY A 3 8.06 33.86 -28.01
N TYR A 4 6.88 33.30 -28.21
CA TYR A 4 5.92 33.13 -27.12
C TYR A 4 6.52 32.10 -26.16
N HIS A 5 6.84 32.53 -24.94
CA HIS A 5 7.18 31.60 -23.87
C HIS A 5 5.89 31.01 -23.33
N GLU A 6 5.65 29.74 -23.64
CA GLU A 6 4.56 28.98 -23.07
C GLU A 6 4.93 28.56 -21.64
N ILE A 7 4.05 28.83 -20.68
CA ILE A 7 4.20 28.39 -19.28
C ILE A 7 3.40 27.11 -19.12
N ARG A 8 4.01 26.08 -18.53
CA ARG A 8 3.37 24.80 -18.20
C ARG A 8 3.57 24.46 -16.73
N GLU A 9 2.52 23.97 -16.09
CA GLU A 9 2.59 23.41 -14.74
C GLU A 9 3.05 21.94 -14.82
N ILE A 10 3.97 21.55 -13.94
CA ILE A 10 4.42 20.16 -13.79
C ILE A 10 4.21 19.75 -12.33
N ARG A 11 3.56 18.61 -12.12
CA ARG A 11 3.42 18.00 -10.80
C ARG A 11 4.30 16.77 -10.71
N GLN A 12 5.26 16.80 -9.79
CA GLN A 12 6.09 15.64 -9.48
C GLN A 12 5.51 14.94 -8.25
N PHE A 13 5.25 13.65 -8.38
CA PHE A 13 4.87 12.78 -7.28
C PHE A 13 6.05 11.89 -6.90
N HIS A 14 6.41 11.88 -5.61
CA HIS A 14 7.55 11.12 -5.11
C HIS A 14 7.09 10.09 -4.07
N PHE A 15 7.13 8.81 -4.45
CA PHE A 15 6.84 7.71 -3.53
C PHE A 15 8.10 7.35 -2.72
N THR A 16 8.09 7.65 -1.42
CA THR A 16 9.26 7.54 -0.54
C THR A 16 9.31 6.26 0.29
N SER A 17 8.21 5.51 0.36
CA SER A 17 8.09 4.33 1.23
C SER A 17 8.53 3.01 0.56
N TRP A 18 9.22 3.07 -0.59
CA TRP A 18 9.79 1.86 -1.20
C TRP A 18 11.16 1.55 -0.59
N PRO A 19 11.37 0.36 0.01
CA PRO A 19 12.62 0.02 0.68
C PRO A 19 13.81 -0.13 -0.28
N ASP A 20 15.03 0.04 0.22
CA ASP A 20 16.26 -0.14 -0.58
C ASP A 20 16.38 -1.55 -1.16
N HIS A 21 15.95 -2.56 -0.39
CA HIS A 21 15.92 -3.97 -0.78
C HIS A 21 14.48 -4.51 -0.78
N GLY A 22 14.15 -5.30 -1.80
CA GLY A 22 12.85 -5.94 -1.96
C GLY A 22 11.70 -4.98 -2.35
N VAL A 23 10.55 -5.23 -1.74
CA VAL A 23 9.27 -4.55 -2.01
C VAL A 23 8.64 -4.04 -0.71
N PRO A 24 7.72 -3.05 -0.76
CA PRO A 24 6.95 -2.64 0.42
C PRO A 24 6.25 -3.83 1.08
N CYS A 25 6.15 -3.81 2.42
CA CYS A 25 5.46 -4.87 3.17
C CYS A 25 3.96 -4.93 2.87
N TYR A 26 3.36 -3.80 2.51
CA TYR A 26 1.93 -3.65 2.23
C TYR A 26 1.75 -2.80 0.98
N ALA A 27 0.75 -3.12 0.16
CA ALA A 27 0.48 -2.38 -1.07
C ALA A 27 -0.31 -1.10 -0.84
N THR A 28 -0.99 -0.96 0.30
CA THR A 28 -1.86 0.16 0.66
C THR A 28 -1.28 1.53 0.33
N GLY A 29 -0.02 1.78 0.72
CA GLY A 29 0.66 3.05 0.46
C GLY A 29 0.86 3.33 -1.03
N LEU A 30 1.23 2.31 -1.81
CA LEU A 30 1.40 2.45 -3.25
C LEU A 30 0.05 2.59 -3.97
N LEU A 31 -0.98 1.86 -3.55
CA LEU A 31 -2.33 1.99 -4.09
C LEU A 31 -2.88 3.40 -3.89
N GLY A 32 -2.73 3.96 -2.68
CA GLY A 32 -3.08 5.34 -2.39
C GLY A 32 -2.31 6.33 -3.27
N PHE A 33 -1.01 6.09 -3.45
CA PHE A 33 -0.17 6.91 -4.32
C PHE A 33 -0.61 6.87 -5.79
N VAL A 34 -0.87 5.67 -6.36
CA VAL A 34 -1.35 5.50 -7.74
C VAL A 34 -2.68 6.23 -7.95
N ARG A 35 -3.64 6.04 -7.03
CA ARG A 35 -4.94 6.72 -7.06
C ARG A 35 -4.78 8.24 -7.04
N GLN A 36 -3.89 8.77 -6.20
CA GLN A 36 -3.64 10.20 -6.10
C GLN A 36 -2.99 10.78 -7.37
N VAL A 37 -2.01 10.07 -7.95
CA VAL A 37 -1.39 10.45 -9.22
C VAL A 37 -2.44 10.51 -10.32
N LYS A 38 -3.27 9.47 -10.44
CA LYS A 38 -4.33 9.38 -11.45
C LYS A 38 -5.37 10.49 -11.29
N PHE A 39 -5.83 10.71 -10.06
CA PHE A 39 -6.82 11.74 -9.73
C PHE A 39 -6.33 13.16 -10.08
N LEU A 40 -5.05 13.44 -9.88
CA LEU A 40 -4.46 14.76 -10.13
C LEU A 40 -3.88 14.94 -11.54
N ASN A 41 -3.91 13.90 -12.38
CA ASN A 41 -3.45 13.97 -13.76
C ASN A 41 -4.56 14.60 -14.65
N PRO A 42 -4.32 15.75 -15.28
CA PRO A 42 -5.31 16.37 -16.15
C PRO A 42 -5.64 15.48 -17.36
N PRO A 43 -6.92 15.36 -17.78
CA PRO A 43 -7.31 14.56 -18.95
C PRO A 43 -6.63 14.98 -20.25
N GLU A 44 -6.30 16.27 -20.38
CA GLU A 44 -5.60 16.87 -21.53
C GLU A 44 -4.07 16.73 -21.48
N ALA A 45 -3.53 16.18 -20.38
CA ALA A 45 -2.10 15.97 -20.26
C ALA A 45 -1.60 14.89 -21.22
N GLY A 46 -0.32 14.98 -21.60
CA GLY A 46 0.36 13.90 -22.30
C GLY A 46 0.61 12.68 -21.42
N PRO A 47 1.36 11.68 -21.92
CA PRO A 47 1.72 10.50 -21.14
C PRO A 47 2.44 10.86 -19.83
N ILE A 48 2.06 10.22 -18.73
CA ILE A 48 2.72 10.38 -17.43
C ILE A 48 4.15 9.83 -17.52
N VAL A 49 5.12 10.63 -17.10
CA VAL A 49 6.51 10.17 -16.97
C VAL A 49 6.70 9.48 -15.64
N VAL A 50 7.00 8.18 -15.68
CA VAL A 50 7.30 7.36 -14.50
C VAL A 50 8.76 6.94 -14.54
N HIS A 51 9.51 7.16 -13.45
CA HIS A 51 10.91 6.76 -13.36
C HIS A 51 11.28 6.19 -11.99
N CYS A 52 12.39 5.46 -11.95
CA CYS A 52 13.09 5.09 -10.72
C CYS A 52 14.59 5.33 -10.97
N SER A 53 15.46 4.37 -10.66
CA SER A 53 16.88 4.43 -11.06
C SER A 53 17.06 3.97 -12.52
N ALA A 54 16.89 2.68 -12.81
CA ALA A 54 16.98 2.14 -14.16
C ALA A 54 15.69 2.32 -15.00
N GLY A 55 14.61 2.80 -14.40
CA GLY A 55 13.30 2.92 -15.05
C GLY A 55 12.71 1.57 -15.45
N ALA A 56 12.93 0.51 -14.66
CA ALA A 56 12.57 -0.87 -14.99
C ALA A 56 11.73 -1.53 -13.89
N GLY A 57 12.31 -1.82 -12.72
CA GLY A 57 11.64 -2.51 -11.61
C GLY A 57 10.44 -1.75 -11.01
N ARG A 58 10.69 -0.78 -10.13
CA ARG A 58 9.64 0.01 -9.44
C ARG A 58 8.72 0.75 -10.43
N THR A 59 9.29 1.24 -11.53
CA THR A 59 8.55 1.84 -12.65
C THR A 59 7.57 0.86 -13.27
N GLY A 60 8.00 -0.37 -13.55
CA GLY A 60 7.13 -1.42 -14.08
C GLY A 60 6.03 -1.81 -13.12
N CYS A 61 6.31 -1.89 -11.81
CA CYS A 61 5.27 -2.15 -10.80
C CYS A 61 4.20 -1.07 -10.80
N PHE A 62 4.59 0.21 -10.80
CA PHE A 62 3.64 1.33 -10.83
C PHE A 62 2.74 1.26 -12.08
N ILE A 63 3.34 1.09 -13.26
CA ILE A 63 2.61 1.05 -14.53
C ILE A 63 1.69 -0.18 -14.59
N ALA A 64 2.19 -1.36 -14.20
CA ALA A 64 1.40 -2.59 -14.20
C ALA A 64 0.20 -2.48 -13.25
N ILE A 65 0.39 -1.93 -12.05
CA ILE A 65 -0.69 -1.72 -11.08
C ILE A 65 -1.73 -0.75 -11.64
N ASP A 66 -1.33 0.40 -12.19
CA ASP A 66 -2.26 1.38 -12.77
C ASP A 66 -3.13 0.78 -13.89
N ILE A 67 -2.51 0.05 -14.82
CA ILE A 67 -3.24 -0.63 -15.91
C ILE A 67 -4.20 -1.70 -15.36
N MET A 68 -3.77 -2.49 -14.38
CA MET A 68 -4.58 -3.57 -13.82
C MET A 68 -5.72 -3.07 -12.95
N LEU A 69 -5.56 -1.93 -12.28
CA LEU A 69 -6.67 -1.25 -11.60
C LEU A 69 -7.74 -0.82 -12.60
N ASP A 70 -7.35 -0.27 -13.75
CA ASP A 70 -8.30 0.11 -14.81
C ASP A 70 -9.02 -1.09 -15.40
N MET A 71 -8.30 -2.19 -15.65
CA MET A 71 -8.91 -3.41 -16.16
C MET A 71 -9.90 -4.01 -15.15
N ALA A 72 -9.53 -4.02 -13.86
CA ALA A 72 -10.42 -4.48 -12.81
C ALA A 72 -11.69 -3.64 -12.70
N GLU A 73 -11.57 -2.31 -12.77
CA GLU A 73 -12.70 -1.38 -12.65
C GLU A 73 -13.61 -1.40 -13.88
N ASN A 74 -13.05 -1.42 -15.09
CA ASN A 74 -13.82 -1.28 -16.33
C ASN A 74 -14.32 -2.62 -16.88
N GLU A 75 -13.58 -3.71 -16.67
CA GLU A 75 -13.86 -5.02 -17.28
C GLU A 75 -14.19 -6.11 -16.26
N GLY A 76 -13.92 -5.87 -14.96
CA GLY A 76 -14.15 -6.86 -13.90
C GLY A 76 -13.19 -8.05 -13.93
N VAL A 77 -12.08 -7.93 -14.66
CA VAL A 77 -11.05 -8.98 -14.81
C VAL A 77 -9.65 -8.39 -14.63
N VAL A 78 -8.65 -9.25 -14.43
CA VAL A 78 -7.24 -8.86 -14.34
C VAL A 78 -6.38 -9.87 -15.08
N ASP A 79 -5.35 -9.39 -15.79
CA ASP A 79 -4.38 -10.23 -16.51
C ASP A 79 -2.96 -9.70 -16.34
N ILE A 80 -2.41 -9.91 -15.13
CA ILE A 80 -1.09 -9.42 -14.73
C ILE A 80 0.01 -10.02 -15.63
N PHE A 81 -0.11 -11.29 -16.00
CA PHE A 81 0.89 -11.97 -16.83
C PHE A 81 1.00 -11.31 -18.20
N ASN A 82 -0.12 -11.16 -18.93
CA ASN A 82 -0.07 -10.55 -20.25
C ASN A 82 0.23 -9.06 -20.18
N CYS A 83 -0.22 -8.35 -19.14
CA CYS A 83 0.17 -6.96 -18.92
C CYS A 83 1.70 -6.81 -18.83
N VAL A 84 2.37 -7.58 -17.96
CA VAL A 84 3.82 -7.53 -17.82
C VAL A 84 4.54 -8.00 -19.10
N ARG A 85 3.99 -9.00 -19.80
CA ARG A 85 4.51 -9.47 -21.10
C ARG A 85 4.49 -8.35 -22.14
N GLU A 86 3.38 -7.63 -22.28
CA GLU A 86 3.25 -6.51 -23.22
C GLU A 86 4.11 -5.31 -22.81
N LEU A 87 4.21 -5.01 -21.52
CA LEU A 87 5.14 -3.99 -21.03
C LEU A 87 6.59 -4.31 -21.43
N ARG A 88 6.98 -5.58 -21.29
CA ARG A 88 8.34 -6.03 -21.67
C ARG A 88 8.61 -6.01 -23.17
N SER A 89 7.59 -6.05 -24.04
CA SER A 89 7.79 -5.86 -25.48
C SER A 89 8.14 -4.40 -25.83
N GLN A 90 7.72 -3.44 -25.00
CA GLN A 90 8.01 -2.01 -25.19
C GLN A 90 9.28 -1.57 -24.48
N ARG A 91 9.58 -2.13 -23.29
CA ARG A 91 10.80 -1.83 -22.53
C ARG A 91 11.28 -3.04 -21.75
N VAL A 92 12.54 -3.41 -22.00
CA VAL A 92 13.20 -4.55 -21.34
C VAL A 92 13.17 -4.43 -19.82
N ASN A 93 13.01 -5.57 -19.14
CA ASN A 93 13.09 -5.71 -17.68
C ASN A 93 12.05 -4.91 -16.86
N LEU A 94 10.94 -4.45 -17.46
CA LEU A 94 9.81 -3.96 -16.65
C LEU A 94 9.31 -5.05 -15.70
N VAL A 95 9.11 -4.68 -14.43
CA VAL A 95 8.92 -5.61 -13.29
C VAL A 95 10.09 -6.59 -13.23
N GLN A 96 11.20 -6.15 -12.65
CA GLN A 96 12.52 -6.75 -12.87
C GLN A 96 12.75 -8.03 -12.06
N THR A 97 12.12 -8.17 -10.91
CA THR A 97 12.34 -9.28 -9.96
C THR A 97 11.06 -10.06 -9.72
N GLU A 98 11.20 -11.30 -9.23
CA GLU A 98 10.06 -12.12 -8.83
C GLU A 98 9.27 -11.49 -7.68
N GLU A 99 9.95 -10.97 -6.65
CA GLU A 99 9.31 -10.27 -5.52
C GLU A 99 8.44 -9.09 -5.99
N GLN A 100 8.90 -8.34 -6.99
CA GLN A 100 8.13 -7.27 -7.61
C GLN A 100 6.89 -7.78 -8.36
N TYR A 101 7.00 -8.92 -9.03
CA TYR A 101 5.88 -9.53 -9.73
C TYR A 101 4.82 -10.03 -8.73
N VAL A 102 5.24 -10.69 -7.66
CA VAL A 102 4.36 -11.10 -6.55
C VAL A 102 3.70 -9.87 -5.92
N PHE A 103 4.46 -8.81 -5.66
CA PHE A 103 3.91 -7.58 -5.08
C PHE A 103 2.84 -6.91 -5.97
N VAL A 104 2.96 -6.99 -7.30
CA VAL A 104 1.89 -6.53 -8.21
C VAL A 104 0.61 -7.36 -8.01
N HIS A 105 0.73 -8.68 -7.86
CA HIS A 105 -0.42 -9.53 -7.52
C HIS A 105 -1.05 -9.14 -6.18
N ASP A 106 -0.24 -8.96 -5.14
CA ASP A 106 -0.72 -8.58 -3.80
C ASP A 106 -1.43 -7.22 -3.83
N ALA A 107 -0.89 -6.25 -4.58
CA ALA A 107 -1.50 -4.93 -4.72
C ALA A 107 -2.87 -4.98 -5.42
N ILE A 108 -2.98 -5.76 -6.49
CA ILE A 108 -4.26 -5.91 -7.20
C ILE A 108 -5.28 -6.68 -6.35
N LEU A 109 -4.84 -7.72 -5.63
CA LEU A 109 -5.70 -8.44 -4.69
C LEU A 109 -6.24 -7.52 -3.59
N GLU A 110 -5.36 -6.73 -2.95
CA GLU A 110 -5.76 -5.75 -1.93
C GLU A 110 -6.75 -4.73 -2.50
N ALA A 111 -6.50 -4.20 -3.69
CA ALA A 111 -7.39 -3.23 -4.33
C ALA A 111 -8.77 -3.83 -4.64
N CYS A 112 -8.84 -5.08 -5.11
CA CYS A 112 -10.09 -5.76 -5.40
C CYS A 112 -10.89 -6.10 -4.14
N LEU A 113 -10.22 -6.45 -3.03
CA LEU A 113 -10.88 -6.78 -1.76
C LEU A 113 -11.34 -5.54 -1.00
N CYS A 114 -10.52 -4.49 -0.98
CA CYS A 114 -10.76 -3.31 -0.15
C CYS A 114 -11.49 -2.19 -0.90
N GLY A 115 -11.37 -2.11 -2.22
CA GLY A 115 -11.93 -1.02 -3.02
C GLY A 115 -11.32 0.35 -2.68
N ASN A 116 -12.04 1.43 -3.01
CA ASN A 116 -11.69 2.80 -2.62
C ASN A 116 -12.62 3.29 -1.52
N THR A 117 -12.10 3.39 -0.29
CA THR A 117 -12.84 3.82 0.90
C THR A 117 -12.61 5.30 1.25
N ALA A 118 -11.93 6.06 0.38
CA ALA A 118 -11.75 7.50 0.57
C ALA A 118 -13.08 8.25 0.35
N ILE A 119 -13.47 9.08 1.32
CA ILE A 119 -14.73 9.82 1.28
C ILE A 119 -14.45 11.34 1.24
N PRO A 120 -14.97 12.08 0.25
CA PRO A 120 -14.94 13.54 0.29
C PRO A 120 -15.62 14.08 1.55
N VAL A 121 -15.01 15.06 2.22
CA VAL A 121 -15.52 15.61 3.48
C VAL A 121 -16.96 16.13 3.35
N CYS A 122 -17.31 16.72 2.19
CA CYS A 122 -18.66 17.20 1.90
C CYS A 122 -19.72 16.09 1.85
N GLU A 123 -19.31 14.84 1.58
CA GLU A 123 -20.19 13.67 1.47
C GLU A 123 -20.19 12.80 2.72
N PHE A 124 -19.22 13.01 3.62
CA PHE A 124 -18.98 12.17 4.80
C PHE A 124 -20.26 11.87 5.60
N ARG A 125 -21.06 12.89 5.90
CA ARG A 125 -22.29 12.71 6.69
C ARG A 125 -23.29 11.77 6.01
N SER A 126 -23.47 11.91 4.70
CA SER A 126 -24.41 11.10 3.93
C SER A 126 -23.92 9.65 3.84
N ILE A 127 -22.66 9.47 3.46
CA ILE A 127 -22.05 8.15 3.33
C ILE A 127 -22.01 7.44 4.69
N TYR A 128 -21.56 8.11 5.76
CA TYR A 128 -21.52 7.53 7.11
C TYR A 128 -22.89 7.03 7.58
N TYR A 129 -23.95 7.81 7.33
CA TYR A 129 -25.32 7.38 7.65
C TYR A 129 -25.72 6.12 6.89
N ASN A 130 -25.38 6.05 5.60
CA ASN A 130 -25.69 4.88 4.77
C ASN A 130 -24.91 3.64 5.20
N ILE A 131 -23.59 3.75 5.41
CA ILE A 131 -22.75 2.59 5.75
C ILE A 131 -23.00 2.07 7.17
N SER A 132 -23.52 2.92 8.06
CA SER A 132 -23.91 2.54 9.42
C SER A 132 -25.28 1.87 9.49
N ARG A 133 -26.11 1.99 8.44
CA ARG A 133 -27.47 1.46 8.43
C ARG A 133 -27.43 -0.07 8.37
N LEU A 134 -28.24 -0.71 9.21
CA LEU A 134 -28.41 -2.17 9.16
C LEU A 134 -29.28 -2.55 7.96
N ASP A 135 -28.81 -3.54 7.21
CA ASP A 135 -29.63 -4.27 6.26
C ASP A 135 -30.57 -5.22 7.03
N PRO A 136 -31.90 -5.07 6.89
CA PRO A 136 -32.87 -5.91 7.58
C PRO A 136 -32.78 -7.41 7.24
N GLN A 137 -32.24 -7.77 6.06
CA GLN A 137 -32.14 -9.16 5.61
C GLN A 137 -30.91 -9.86 6.19
N THR A 138 -29.76 -9.17 6.21
CA THR A 138 -28.50 -9.77 6.67
C THR A 138 -28.19 -9.47 8.13
N ASN A 139 -28.88 -8.49 8.73
CA ASN A 139 -28.57 -7.94 10.04
C ASN A 139 -27.09 -7.50 10.17
N SER A 140 -26.52 -7.03 9.05
CA SER A 140 -25.19 -6.45 8.95
C SER A 140 -25.27 -5.02 8.41
N SER A 141 -24.21 -4.26 8.64
CA SER A 141 -24.03 -2.93 8.06
C SER A 141 -22.73 -2.92 7.27
N GLN A 142 -22.64 -2.05 6.26
CA GLN A 142 -21.43 -1.97 5.45
C GLN A 142 -20.18 -1.67 6.30
N ILE A 143 -20.28 -0.83 7.34
CA ILE A 143 -19.15 -0.57 8.24
C ILE A 143 -18.67 -1.82 8.99
N LYS A 144 -19.60 -2.74 9.31
CA LYS A 144 -19.25 -4.04 9.92
C LYS A 144 -18.59 -4.95 8.90
N ASP A 145 -19.08 -4.96 7.67
CA ASP A 145 -18.51 -5.75 6.57
C ASP A 145 -17.10 -5.24 6.21
N GLU A 146 -16.89 -3.92 6.16
CA GLU A 146 -15.56 -3.29 5.99
C GLU A 146 -14.60 -3.67 7.12
N PHE A 147 -15.08 -3.68 8.37
CA PHE A 147 -14.28 -4.15 9.50
C PHE A 147 -13.93 -5.65 9.38
N GLN A 148 -14.82 -6.47 8.81
CA GLN A 148 -14.50 -7.88 8.54
C GLN A 148 -13.46 -8.01 7.42
N THR A 149 -13.55 -7.19 6.37
CA THR A 149 -12.54 -7.13 5.31
C THR A 149 -11.16 -6.83 5.89
N LEU A 150 -11.05 -5.88 6.84
CA LEU A 150 -9.78 -5.60 7.53
C LEU A 150 -9.19 -6.87 8.18
N ASN A 151 -10.02 -7.70 8.81
CA ASN A 151 -9.54 -8.96 9.41
C ASN A 151 -9.10 -9.99 8.37
N ILE A 152 -9.69 -9.98 7.17
CA ILE A 152 -9.34 -10.90 6.07
C ILE A 152 -8.02 -10.49 5.44
N VAL A 153 -7.81 -9.19 5.20
CA VAL A 153 -6.63 -8.68 4.50
C VAL A 153 -5.44 -8.45 5.43
N THR A 154 -5.66 -8.35 6.74
CA THR A 154 -4.56 -8.23 7.70
C THR A 154 -3.77 -9.54 7.74
N PRO A 155 -2.47 -9.53 7.38
CA PRO A 155 -1.66 -10.73 7.43
C PRO A 155 -1.57 -11.29 8.85
N ARG A 156 -1.58 -12.62 8.96
CA ARG A 156 -1.38 -13.28 10.24
C ARG A 156 0.06 -13.07 10.70
N VAL A 157 0.21 -12.41 11.83
CA VAL A 157 1.50 -12.27 12.53
C VAL A 157 1.92 -13.64 13.02
N ARG A 158 3.15 -14.04 12.68
CA ARG A 158 3.72 -15.31 13.11
C ARG A 158 4.67 -15.09 14.29
N PRO A 159 4.93 -16.10 15.12
CA PRO A 159 5.86 -15.96 16.24
C PRO A 159 7.25 -15.48 15.82
N GLU A 160 7.73 -15.89 14.63
CA GLU A 160 9.00 -15.41 14.07
C GLU A 160 9.05 -13.90 13.79
N ASP A 161 7.89 -13.27 13.55
CA ASP A 161 7.80 -11.84 13.29
C ASP A 161 7.90 -10.99 14.58
N CYS A 162 7.73 -11.61 15.75
CA CYS A 162 7.76 -10.98 17.07
C CYS A 162 8.81 -11.63 17.97
N SER A 163 9.90 -12.14 17.37
CA SER A 163 10.89 -12.96 18.05
C SER A 163 11.55 -12.25 19.24
N ILE A 164 11.74 -10.93 19.15
CA ILE A 164 12.37 -10.13 20.20
C ILE A 164 11.44 -9.99 21.42
N GLY A 165 10.15 -9.73 21.17
CA GLY A 165 9.14 -9.64 22.23
C GLY A 165 8.92 -10.97 22.95
N LEU A 166 9.14 -12.09 22.25
CA LEU A 166 8.99 -13.46 22.78
C LEU A 166 10.19 -13.97 23.58
N LEU A 167 11.30 -13.23 23.66
CA LEU A 167 12.46 -13.65 24.44
C LEU A 167 12.10 -13.75 25.93
N PRO A 168 12.55 -14.81 26.66
CA PRO A 168 12.23 -14.99 28.07
C PRO A 168 12.53 -13.77 28.96
N ARG A 169 13.61 -13.03 28.64
CA ARG A 169 14.02 -11.80 29.34
C ARG A 169 13.10 -10.58 29.12
N ASN A 170 12.10 -10.71 28.25
CA ASN A 170 11.16 -9.65 27.88
C ASN A 170 9.71 -10.00 28.24
N HIS A 171 9.43 -11.23 28.73
CA HIS A 171 8.06 -11.67 29.02
C HIS A 171 7.37 -10.80 30.06
N ASP A 172 8.07 -10.42 31.12
CA ASP A 172 7.58 -9.54 32.20
C ASP A 172 7.40 -8.08 31.76
N LYS A 173 7.95 -7.70 30.60
CA LYS A 173 7.82 -6.37 30.00
C LYS A 173 6.61 -6.26 29.05
N ASN A 174 5.91 -7.37 28.83
CA ASN A 174 4.70 -7.42 28.01
C ASN A 174 3.48 -7.55 28.91
N ARG A 175 2.52 -6.61 28.79
CA ARG A 175 1.23 -6.73 29.49
C ARG A 175 0.40 -7.91 28.99
N CYS A 176 0.49 -8.21 27.70
CA CYS A 176 -0.22 -9.30 27.03
C CYS A 176 0.70 -9.94 26.00
N MET A 177 0.82 -11.27 26.03
CA MET A 177 1.65 -12.02 25.07
C MET A 177 0.98 -12.19 23.70
N ASP A 178 -0.33 -11.95 23.61
CA ASP A 178 -1.07 -11.96 22.34
C ASP A 178 -0.96 -10.61 21.59
N VAL A 179 -0.38 -9.59 22.24
CA VAL A 179 -0.23 -8.23 21.69
C VAL A 179 1.25 -7.86 21.74
N LEU A 180 1.98 -8.33 20.73
CA LEU A 180 3.41 -8.05 20.56
C LEU A 180 3.63 -7.23 19.29
N PRO A 181 4.55 -6.24 19.33
CA PRO A 181 4.94 -5.50 18.15
C PRO A 181 5.78 -6.39 17.23
N LEU A 182 5.66 -6.14 15.92
CA LEU A 182 6.53 -6.75 14.93
C LEU A 182 7.97 -6.26 15.12
N ASP A 183 8.94 -7.15 14.97
CA ASP A 183 10.36 -6.86 15.18
C ASP A 183 10.84 -5.70 14.29
N ARG A 184 10.31 -5.60 13.06
CA ARG A 184 10.61 -4.51 12.11
C ARG A 184 10.13 -3.12 12.53
N CYS A 185 9.18 -3.05 13.48
CA CYS A 185 8.59 -1.80 13.96
C CYS A 185 9.06 -1.46 15.39
N LEU A 186 9.95 -2.25 15.99
CA LEU A 186 10.36 -2.06 17.38
C LEU A 186 11.21 -0.78 17.55
N PRO A 187 10.85 0.10 18.50
CA PRO A 187 11.76 1.15 18.95
C PRO A 187 12.78 0.55 19.93
N PHE A 188 14.07 0.69 19.61
CA PHE A 188 15.14 0.28 20.52
C PHE A 188 15.51 1.42 21.46
N LEU A 189 15.47 1.15 22.77
CA LEU A 189 15.87 2.09 23.80
C LEU A 189 17.39 2.14 23.95
N ILE A 190 17.92 3.33 24.20
CA ILE A 190 19.32 3.54 24.56
C ILE A 190 19.38 3.70 26.08
N SER A 191 20.02 2.78 26.78
CA SER A 191 20.27 2.90 28.21
C SER A 191 21.58 3.65 28.47
N VAL A 192 21.54 4.65 29.37
CA VAL A 192 22.71 5.44 29.78
C VAL A 192 23.41 4.79 30.97
N ASP A 193 22.70 3.94 31.73
CA ASP A 193 23.12 3.43 33.04
C ASP A 193 23.60 1.97 33.00
N GLY A 194 23.81 1.42 31.80
CA GLY A 194 24.29 0.04 31.62
C GLY A 194 23.24 -1.05 31.84
N GLU A 195 21.94 -0.70 31.92
CA GLU A 195 20.89 -1.72 31.83
C GLU A 195 20.95 -2.44 30.47
N SER A 196 20.90 -3.77 30.52
CA SER A 196 21.04 -4.62 29.33
C SER A 196 19.79 -4.69 28.44
N SER A 197 18.67 -4.13 28.88
CA SER A 197 17.40 -4.21 28.16
C SER A 197 17.16 -2.97 27.31
N ASN A 198 17.25 -3.13 25.99
CA ASN A 198 16.85 -2.12 25.01
C ASN A 198 15.40 -2.31 24.50
N TYR A 199 14.65 -3.24 25.08
CA TYR A 199 13.30 -3.61 24.65
C TYR A 199 12.22 -2.85 25.42
N ILE A 200 11.21 -2.38 24.68
CA ILE A 200 9.92 -1.94 25.17
C ILE A 200 8.82 -2.45 24.23
N ASN A 201 7.68 -2.88 24.78
CA ASN A 201 6.51 -3.24 23.97
C ASN A 201 5.85 -1.96 23.43
N ALA A 202 6.34 -1.52 22.27
CA ALA A 202 5.83 -0.39 21.50
C ALA A 202 6.13 -0.62 20.02
N ALA A 203 5.41 0.07 19.13
CA ALA A 203 5.65 0.02 17.69
C ALA A 203 5.78 1.43 17.14
N LEU A 204 6.77 1.64 16.28
CA LEU A 204 6.84 2.81 15.41
C LEU A 204 5.73 2.69 14.36
N MET A 205 4.94 3.76 14.22
CA MET A 205 3.91 3.90 13.20
C MET A 205 4.12 5.22 12.46
N ASP A 206 3.85 5.19 11.16
CA ASP A 206 3.90 6.37 10.27
C ASP A 206 2.74 7.35 10.53
#